data_AF-A0A3E0GSP3-F1
#
_entry.id   AF-A0A3E0GSP3-F1
#
_cell.length_a   1.000
_cell.length_b   1.000
_cell.length_c   1.000
_cell.angle_alpha   90.00
_cell.angle_beta   90.00
_cell.angle_gamma   90.00
#
_symmetry.space_group_name_H-M   'P 1'
#
loop_
_entity.id
_entity.type
_entity.pdbx_description
1 polymer ?
#
loop_
_entity_poly.entity_id
_entity_poly.type
_entity_poly.pdbx_seq_one_letter_code
_entity_poly.pdbx_strand_id
1 'polypeptide(L)'
;MVDRLGYPVLGMSASSAWDLFVGFAEVPFAVPAIADADGLLYQFGVYEFTGTPMFHLDLVRQFAVADADEYVQVHLELVFELDDHLVAVAAHNEWWWPEDSVVLRDWSRSVRRRPEWLELNGRVPTDVRIYQHET
;
A
#
# COMPACT_ATOMS: atom_id res chain seq x y z
N MET A 1 -6.30 -10.63 -15.71
CA MET A 1 -6.59 -9.42 -16.52
C MET A 1 -6.64 -8.27 -15.53
N VAL A 2 -5.64 -7.40 -15.46
CA VAL A 2 -5.61 -6.33 -14.45
C VAL A 2 -6.57 -5.24 -14.91
N ASP A 3 -7.74 -5.16 -14.29
CA ASP A 3 -8.68 -4.07 -14.52
C ASP A 3 -8.10 -2.79 -13.90
N ARG A 4 -7.48 -1.98 -14.76
CA ARG A 4 -6.97 -0.64 -14.40
C ARG A 4 -8.16 0.32 -14.33
N LEU A 5 -8.70 0.52 -13.13
CA LEU A 5 -9.52 1.70 -12.83
C LEU A 5 -8.57 2.90 -12.63
N GLY A 6 -7.90 3.30 -13.71
CA GLY A 6 -6.94 4.40 -13.74
C GLY A 6 -7.65 5.76 -13.71
N TYR A 7 -8.16 6.15 -12.55
CA TYR A 7 -8.48 7.55 -12.30
C TYR A 7 -7.20 8.25 -11.83
N PRO A 8 -6.66 9.23 -12.57
CA PRO A 8 -5.63 10.09 -12.01
C PRO A 8 -6.26 10.86 -10.85
N VAL A 9 -5.96 10.46 -9.62
CA VAL A 9 -6.34 11.23 -8.43
C VAL A 9 -5.38 12.40 -8.31
N LEU A 10 -5.59 13.41 -9.16
CA LEU A 10 -4.84 14.65 -9.14
C LEU A 10 -4.85 15.22 -7.72
N GLY A 11 -3.66 15.43 -7.15
CA GLY A 11 -3.48 16.03 -5.83
C GLY A 11 -3.42 15.06 -4.64
N MET A 12 -3.41 13.73 -4.87
CA MET A 12 -3.14 12.79 -3.79
C MET A 12 -1.66 12.83 -3.39
N SER A 13 -1.40 13.05 -2.10
CA SER A 13 -0.09 12.91 -1.48
C SER A 13 0.05 11.54 -0.78
N ALA A 14 1.27 11.13 -0.44
CA ALA A 14 1.50 9.96 0.41
C ALA A 14 0.70 10.04 1.73
N SER A 15 0.60 11.24 2.30
CA SER A 15 -0.15 11.46 3.53
C SER A 15 -1.65 11.24 3.36
N SER A 16 -2.28 11.80 2.33
CA SER A 16 -3.71 11.59 2.08
C SER A 16 -4.01 10.15 1.64
N ALA A 17 -3.10 9.52 0.90
CA ALA A 17 -3.23 8.13 0.50
C ALA A 17 -3.23 7.19 1.71
N TRP A 18 -2.32 7.42 2.66
CA TRP A 18 -2.28 6.67 3.91
C TRP A 18 -3.55 6.82 4.73
N ASP A 19 -4.05 8.06 4.89
CA ASP A 19 -5.27 8.29 5.66
C ASP A 19 -6.48 7.61 4.99
N LEU A 20 -6.54 7.63 3.66
CA LEU A 20 -7.55 6.90 2.89
C LEU A 20 -7.42 5.39 3.09
N PHE A 21 -6.19 4.84 3.04
CA PHE A 21 -5.92 3.42 3.22
C PHE A 21 -6.29 2.93 4.63
N VAL A 22 -5.91 3.67 5.67
CA VAL A 22 -6.30 3.35 7.06
C VAL A 22 -7.81 3.47 7.25
N GLY A 23 -8.45 4.48 6.66
CA GLY A 23 -9.92 4.58 6.68
C GLY A 23 -10.59 3.43 5.93
N PHE A 24 -10.01 2.97 4.82
CA PHE A 24 -10.49 1.79 4.10
C PHE A 24 -10.36 0.52 4.94
N ALA A 25 -9.28 0.37 5.71
CA ALA A 25 -9.09 -0.77 6.61
C ALA A 25 -10.18 -0.91 7.68
N GLU A 26 -10.85 0.18 8.06
CA GLU A 26 -11.97 0.14 9.03
C GLU A 26 -13.28 -0.36 8.39
N VAL A 27 -13.35 -0.46 7.05
CA VAL A 27 -14.54 -0.99 6.36
C VAL A 27 -14.57 -2.51 6.52
N PRO A 28 -15.66 -3.09 7.08
CA PRO A 28 -15.77 -4.52 7.27
C PRO A 28 -16.08 -5.24 5.96
N PHE A 29 -15.43 -6.38 5.75
CA PHE A 29 -15.68 -7.30 4.64
C PHE A 29 -15.99 -8.70 5.16
N ALA A 30 -16.83 -9.44 4.44
CA ALA A 30 -17.03 -10.85 4.69
C ALA A 30 -15.87 -11.63 4.05
N VAL A 31 -14.98 -12.15 4.89
CA VAL A 31 -13.87 -13.02 4.49
C VAL A 31 -13.99 -14.38 5.18
N PRO A 32 -13.40 -15.45 4.63
CA PRO A 32 -13.32 -16.74 5.31
C PRO A 32 -12.65 -16.61 6.69
N ALA A 33 -13.10 -17.41 7.66
CA ALA A 33 -12.53 -17.44 9.01
C ALA A 33 -11.24 -18.30 9.04
N ILE A 34 -10.23 -17.88 8.28
CA ILE A 34 -8.90 -18.48 8.20
C ILE A 34 -7.83 -17.44 8.59
N ALA A 35 -6.60 -17.89 8.82
CA ALA A 35 -5.47 -16.98 9.03
C ALA A 35 -5.19 -16.18 7.76
N ASP A 36 -4.62 -14.98 7.92
CA ASP A 36 -4.18 -14.12 6.80
C ASP A 36 -5.33 -13.69 5.85
N ALA A 37 -6.57 -13.71 6.33
CA ALA A 37 -7.77 -13.55 5.51
C ALA A 37 -8.12 -12.09 5.16
N ASP A 38 -7.70 -11.11 5.97
CA ASP A 38 -7.96 -9.68 5.76
C ASP A 38 -6.76 -8.85 6.26
N GLY A 39 -5.69 -8.80 5.48
CA GLY A 39 -4.42 -8.19 5.87
C GLY A 39 -4.16 -6.85 5.24
N LEU A 40 -3.34 -6.04 5.90
CA LEU A 40 -2.79 -4.80 5.37
C LEU A 40 -1.29 -4.93 5.16
N LEU A 41 -0.80 -4.50 4.01
CA LEU A 41 0.62 -4.45 3.68
C LEU A 41 1.01 -3.00 3.38
N TYR A 42 1.99 -2.52 4.13
CA TYR A 42 2.73 -1.31 3.80
C TYR A 42 4.03 -1.73 3.13
N GLN A 43 4.26 -1.32 1.89
CA GLN A 43 5.51 -1.60 1.20
C GLN A 43 5.98 -0.45 0.33
N PHE A 44 7.30 -0.35 0.18
CA PHE A 44 7.90 0.52 -0.81
C PHE A 44 9.23 -0.02 -1.31
N GLY A 45 9.64 0.47 -2.48
CA GLY A 45 10.94 0.17 -3.05
C GLY A 45 11.18 0.90 -4.36
N VAL A 46 12.37 0.71 -4.91
CA VAL A 46 12.76 1.24 -6.21
C VAL A 46 12.64 0.14 -7.26
N TYR A 47 11.85 0.38 -8.30
CA TYR A 47 11.59 -0.61 -9.36
C TYR A 47 11.63 0.02 -10.75
N GLU A 48 11.96 -0.78 -11.75
CA GLU A 48 12.07 -0.36 -13.15
C GLU A 48 11.03 -1.07 -14.02
N PHE A 49 9.74 -0.75 -13.83
CA PHE A 49 8.66 -1.36 -14.63
C PHE A 49 8.43 -0.69 -15.99
N THR A 50 8.88 0.55 -16.15
CA THR A 50 8.64 1.37 -17.35
C THR A 50 9.92 1.69 -18.14
N GLY A 51 11.05 1.06 -17.78
CA GLY A 51 12.38 1.35 -18.34
C GLY A 51 13.09 2.55 -17.69
N THR A 52 12.53 3.11 -16.62
CA THR A 52 13.20 4.08 -15.74
C THR A 52 12.95 3.68 -14.28
N PRO A 53 13.99 3.62 -13.43
CA PRO A 53 13.81 3.34 -12.01
C PRO A 53 12.97 4.43 -11.33
N MET A 54 11.89 4.02 -10.67
CA MET A 54 10.99 4.90 -9.94
C MET A 54 10.86 4.40 -8.49
N PHE A 55 10.53 5.30 -7.57
CA PHE A 55 10.16 4.91 -6.21
C PHE A 55 8.66 4.61 -6.16
N HIS A 56 8.31 3.45 -5.63
CA HIS A 56 6.94 2.98 -5.50
C HIS A 56 6.61 2.88 -4.01
N LEU A 57 5.56 3.57 -3.59
CA LEU A 57 4.86 3.31 -2.34
C LEU A 57 3.58 2.55 -2.69
N ASP A 58 3.42 1.33 -2.19
CA ASP A 58 2.25 0.51 -2.44
C ASP A 58 1.58 0.12 -1.12
N LEU A 59 0.31 0.50 -1.00
CA LEU A 59 -0.55 0.22 0.14
C LEU A 59 -1.55 -0.85 -0.28
N VAL A 60 -1.43 -2.04 0.28
CA VAL A 60 -2.20 -3.20 -0.16
C VAL A 60 -3.11 -3.68 0.95
N ARG A 61 -4.37 -3.96 0.62
CA ARG A 61 -5.25 -4.76 1.47
C ARG A 61 -5.53 -6.09 0.77
N GLN A 62 -5.34 -7.18 1.48
CA GLN A 62 -5.50 -8.53 0.98
C GLN A 62 -6.75 -9.17 1.58
N PHE A 63 -7.52 -9.89 0.76
CA PHE A 63 -8.68 -10.65 1.16
C PHE A 63 -8.57 -12.11 0.71
N ALA A 64 -8.78 -13.06 1.61
CA ALA A 64 -8.93 -14.47 1.24
C ALA A 64 -10.25 -14.71 0.50
N VAL A 65 -10.21 -15.57 -0.52
CA VAL A 65 -11.40 -15.96 -1.30
C VAL A 65 -11.98 -17.26 -0.73
N ALA A 66 -13.30 -17.31 -0.55
CA ALA A 66 -13.96 -18.52 -0.09
C ALA A 66 -13.82 -19.65 -1.12
N ASP A 67 -13.51 -20.85 -0.64
CA ASP A 67 -13.37 -22.07 -1.44
C ASP A 67 -12.26 -22.01 -2.52
N ALA A 68 -11.32 -21.06 -2.41
CA ALA A 68 -10.15 -20.95 -3.26
C ALA A 68 -8.88 -20.74 -2.42
N ASP A 69 -7.74 -21.22 -2.93
CA ASP A 69 -6.40 -20.96 -2.35
C ASP A 69 -5.78 -19.72 -2.99
N GLU A 70 -6.58 -18.67 -3.12
CA GLU A 70 -6.27 -17.44 -3.84
C GLU A 70 -6.68 -16.23 -2.98
N TYR A 71 -6.02 -15.11 -3.22
CA TYR A 71 -6.30 -13.85 -2.55
C TYR A 71 -6.63 -12.77 -3.56
N VAL A 72 -7.55 -11.89 -3.19
CA VAL A 72 -7.78 -10.62 -3.88
C VAL A 72 -7.00 -9.54 -3.14
N GLN A 73 -6.08 -8.87 -3.83
CA GLN A 73 -5.34 -7.73 -3.32
C GLN A 73 -5.83 -6.45 -3.97
N VAL A 74 -6.15 -5.45 -3.15
CA VAL A 74 -6.50 -4.09 -3.60
C VAL A 74 -5.31 -3.19 -3.29
N HIS A 75 -4.77 -2.57 -4.33
CA HIS A 75 -3.59 -1.71 -4.28
C HIS A 75 -3.97 -0.24 -4.37
N LEU A 76 -3.32 0.57 -3.56
CA LEU A 76 -3.19 2.01 -3.74
C LEU A 76 -1.69 2.32 -3.90
N GLU A 77 -1.26 2.43 -5.15
CA GLU A 77 0.13 2.63 -5.54
C GLU A 77 0.38 4.11 -5.86
N LEU A 78 1.44 4.67 -5.30
CA LEU A 78 1.95 6.00 -5.59
C LEU A 78 3.36 5.88 -6.17
N VAL A 79 3.59 6.50 -7.31
CA VAL A 79 4.86 6.49 -8.02
C VAL A 79 5.52 7.85 -7.91
N PHE A 80 6.81 7.89 -7.58
CA PHE A 80 7.59 9.12 -7.45
C PHE A 80 8.83 9.04 -8.34
N GLU A 81 9.21 10.19 -8.89
CA GLU A 81 10.55 10.35 -9.46
C GLU A 81 11.61 10.07 -8.39
N LEU A 82 12.62 9.32 -8.81
CA LEU A 82 13.71 8.92 -7.94
C LEU A 82 14.73 10.06 -7.79
N ASP A 83 15.22 10.26 -6.57
CA ASP A 83 16.38 11.10 -6.27
C ASP A 83 17.29 10.44 -5.24
N ASP A 84 18.43 11.06 -4.94
CA ASP A 84 19.44 10.51 -4.02
C ASP A 84 18.86 10.21 -2.62
N HIS A 85 17.85 10.96 -2.17
CA HIS A 85 17.20 10.75 -0.88
C HIS A 85 16.34 9.49 -0.89
N LEU A 86 15.50 9.31 -1.92
CA LEU A 86 14.65 8.13 -2.06
C LEU A 86 15.44 6.85 -2.36
N VAL A 87 16.59 6.96 -3.04
CA VAL A 87 17.53 5.84 -3.21
C VAL A 87 18.08 5.38 -1.86
N ALA A 88 18.43 6.31 -0.98
CA ALA A 88 19.02 6.00 0.33
C ALA A 88 18.05 5.33 1.31
N VAL A 89 16.73 5.54 1.13
CA VAL A 89 15.66 4.95 1.93
C VAL A 89 15.55 3.42 1.73
N ALA A 90 16.12 2.87 0.65
CA ALA A 90 16.06 1.46 0.27
C ALA A 90 14.61 0.95 0.11
N ALA A 91 14.35 -0.31 0.48
CA ALA A 91 13.04 -0.95 0.37
C ALA A 91 12.58 -1.47 1.73
N HIS A 92 11.26 -1.49 1.93
CA HIS A 92 10.66 -2.04 3.13
C HIS A 92 9.32 -2.68 2.81
N ASN A 93 8.95 -3.69 3.60
CA ASN A 93 7.59 -4.18 3.68
C ASN A 93 7.28 -4.61 5.12
N GLU A 94 6.05 -4.38 5.55
CA GLU A 94 5.51 -4.93 6.79
C GLU A 94 4.00 -5.20 6.64
N TRP A 95 3.58 -6.35 7.17
CA TRP A 95 2.19 -6.74 7.26
C TRP A 95 1.59 -6.37 8.61
N TRP A 96 0.30 -6.13 8.60
CA TRP A 96 -0.55 -6.13 9.77
C TRP A 96 -1.74 -7.04 9.53
N TRP A 97 -2.03 -7.89 10.52
CA TRP A 97 -3.16 -8.80 10.50
C TRP A 97 -4.10 -8.52 11.68
N PRO A 98 -5.43 -8.66 11.52
CA PRO A 98 -6.39 -8.50 12.61
C PRO A 98 -6.14 -9.42 13.83
N GLU A 99 -5.55 -10.59 13.60
CA GLU A 99 -5.15 -11.56 14.62
C GLU A 99 -3.86 -11.19 15.37
N ASP A 100 -3.11 -10.17 14.90
CA ASP A 100 -1.89 -9.73 15.55
C ASP A 100 -2.16 -9.06 16.90
N SER A 101 -1.16 -9.13 17.78
CA SER A 101 -1.21 -8.46 19.10
C SER A 101 -1.21 -6.92 19.03
N VAL A 102 -0.79 -6.34 17.91
CA VAL A 102 -0.74 -4.88 17.72
C VAL A 102 -2.06 -4.43 17.10
N VAL A 103 -2.76 -3.52 17.77
CA VAL A 103 -4.02 -2.98 17.21
C VAL A 103 -3.74 -2.07 16.02
N LEU A 104 -4.67 -2.03 15.04
CA LEU A 104 -4.56 -1.24 13.80
C LEU A 104 -4.12 0.21 14.02
N ARG A 105 -4.64 0.85 15.07
CA ARG A 105 -4.30 2.24 15.42
C ARG A 105 -2.82 2.40 15.78
N ASP A 106 -2.24 1.43 16.47
CA ASP A 106 -0.85 1.53 16.95
C ASP A 106 0.12 1.13 15.84
N TRP A 107 -0.21 0.10 15.06
CA TRP A 107 0.53 -0.23 13.83
C TRP A 107 0.52 0.95 12.84
N SER A 108 -0.65 1.55 12.59
CA SER A 108 -0.72 2.65 11.63
C SER A 108 0.08 3.88 12.07
N ARG A 109 0.15 4.14 13.38
CA ARG A 109 1.00 5.17 13.96
C ARG A 109 2.48 4.82 13.90
N SER A 110 2.87 3.54 14.04
CA SER A 110 4.27 3.15 13.91
C SER A 110 4.74 3.34 12.48
N VAL A 111 3.95 2.94 11.48
CA VAL A 111 4.27 3.15 10.06
C VAL A 111 4.51 4.64 9.78
N ARG A 112 3.60 5.52 10.23
CA ARG A 112 3.73 6.99 10.07
C ARG A 112 4.97 7.62 10.71
N ARG A 113 5.63 6.94 11.65
CA ARG A 113 6.83 7.44 12.35
C ARG A 113 8.13 6.98 11.70
N ARG A 114 8.05 6.14 10.67
CA ARG A 114 9.23 5.63 9.98
C ARG A 114 9.93 6.75 9.20
N PRO A 115 11.27 6.71 9.09
CA PRO A 115 12.07 7.84 8.61
C PRO A 115 11.74 8.25 7.17
N GLU A 116 11.38 7.31 6.30
CA GLU A 116 11.00 7.58 4.92
C GLU A 116 9.79 8.51 4.76
N TRP A 117 8.93 8.61 5.78
CA TRP A 117 7.83 9.57 5.74
C TRP A 117 8.33 11.01 5.73
N LEU A 118 9.52 11.29 6.27
CA LEU A 118 10.14 12.61 6.14
C LEU A 118 10.46 12.93 4.67
N GLU A 119 10.89 11.93 3.91
CA GLU A 119 11.22 12.09 2.49
C GLU A 119 9.96 12.15 1.62
N LEU A 120 8.95 11.33 1.93
CA LEU A 120 7.69 11.30 1.19
C LEU A 120 6.82 12.54 1.44
N ASN A 121 6.94 13.15 2.61
CA ASN A 121 6.18 14.35 2.96
C ASN A 121 6.62 15.55 2.10
N GLY A 122 5.67 16.11 1.35
CA GLY A 122 5.92 17.25 0.47
C GLY A 122 6.26 16.88 -0.97
N ARG A 123 6.44 15.59 -1.28
CA ARG A 123 6.56 15.12 -2.66
C ARG A 123 5.20 14.95 -3.31
N VAL A 124 5.15 15.26 -4.59
CA VAL A 124 3.98 15.02 -5.44
C VAL A 124 4.24 13.74 -6.24
N PRO A 125 3.39 12.71 -6.14
CA PRO A 125 3.52 11.53 -6.99
C PRO A 125 3.37 11.92 -8.46
N THR A 126 4.15 11.28 -9.33
CA THR A 126 3.99 11.39 -10.78
C THR A 126 2.84 10.54 -11.30
N ASP A 127 2.49 9.47 -10.59
CA ASP A 127 1.35 8.63 -10.90
C ASP A 127 0.71 8.09 -9.61
N VAL A 128 -0.60 7.85 -9.65
CA VAL A 128 -1.37 7.24 -8.58
C VAL A 128 -2.31 6.21 -9.20
N ARG A 129 -2.25 4.98 -8.72
CA ARG A 129 -3.01 3.86 -9.29
C ARG A 129 -3.78 3.15 -8.22
N ILE A 130 -5.03 2.84 -8.54
CA ILE A 130 -5.89 1.97 -7.73
C ILE A 130 -6.27 0.80 -8.64
N TYR A 131 -5.93 -0.41 -8.21
CA TYR A 131 -6.22 -1.62 -8.98
C TYR A 131 -6.35 -2.82 -8.05
N GLN A 132 -6.95 -3.89 -8.57
CA GLN A 132 -7.00 -5.18 -7.89
C GLN A 132 -6.23 -6.25 -8.66
N HIS A 133 -5.74 -7.25 -7.92
CA HIS A 133 -5.01 -8.40 -8.45
C HIS A 133 -5.42 -9.68 -7.71
N GLU A 134 -5.60 -10.78 -8.44
CA GLU A 134 -5.85 -12.12 -7.90
C GLU A 134 -4.53 -12.90 -7.89
N THR A 135 -4.17 -13.53 -6.77
CA THR A 135 -2.89 -14.26 -6.59
C THR A 135 -3.03 -15.75 -6.81
#